data_AF-A0A967LLG4-F1
#
_entry.id   AF-A0A967LLG4-F1
#
_cell.length_a   1.000
_cell.length_b   1.000
_cell.length_c   1.000
_cell.angle_alpha   90.00
_cell.angle_beta   90.00
_cell.angle_gamma   90.00
#
_symmetry.space_group_name_H-M   'P 1'
#
loop_
_entity.id
_entity.type
_entity.pdbx_description
1 polymer ?
#
loop_
_entity_poly.entity_id
_entity_poly.type
_entity_poly.pdbx_seq_one_letter_code
_entity_poly.pdbx_strand_id
1 'polypeptide(L)' 'MHQGDELRITGLRDALGTGATIEVENVTRDTRFRVRAPLSEREREVVLAGGITAWVAEVG' A
#
# COMPACT_ATOMS: atom_id res chain seq x y z
N MET A 1 5.44 -5.99 -16.74
CA MET A 1 5.98 -6.51 -15.47
C MET A 1 6.22 -7.99 -15.63
N HIS A 2 7.24 -8.54 -14.97
CA HIS A 2 7.59 -9.94 -15.05
C HIS A 2 7.87 -10.48 -13.65
N GLN A 3 7.75 -11.79 -13.48
CA GLN A 3 8.14 -12.45 -12.23
C GLN A 3 9.63 -12.19 -11.96
N GLY A 4 9.95 -11.84 -10.72
CA GLY A 4 11.31 -11.49 -10.29
C GLY A 4 11.65 -10.00 -10.42
N ASP A 5 10.79 -9.16 -11.00
CA ASP A 5 10.98 -7.71 -10.94
C ASP A 5 10.86 -7.21 -9.49
N GLU A 6 11.77 -6.34 -9.07
CA GLU A 6 11.69 -5.64 -7.78
C GLU A 6 10.86 -4.37 -7.92
N LEU A 7 9.95 -4.14 -6.97
CA LEU A 7 9.04 -3.00 -6.95
C LEU A 7 9.24 -2.17 -5.70
N ARG A 8 9.28 -0.85 -5.89
CA ARG A 8 9.33 0.13 -4.81
C ARG A 8 8.04 0.92 -4.78
N ILE A 9 7.51 1.11 -3.57
CA ILE A 9 6.40 2.00 -3.28
C ILE A 9 6.86 2.98 -2.21
N THR A 10 6.79 4.27 -2.50
CA THR A 10 7.13 5.35 -1.56
C THR A 10 5.86 6.05 -1.07
N GLY A 11 5.85 6.52 0.17
CA GLY A 11 4.70 7.26 0.71
C GLY A 11 3.43 6.43 0.89
N LEU A 12 3.56 5.10 1.02
CA LEU A 12 2.40 4.18 1.08
C LEU A 12 1.44 4.52 2.23
N ARG A 13 1.97 4.87 3.42
CA ARG A 13 1.16 5.22 4.60
C ARG A 13 0.22 6.39 4.31
N ASP A 14 0.74 7.47 3.72
CA ASP A 14 -0.04 8.66 3.39
C ASP A 14 -1.04 8.38 2.26
N ALA A 15 -0.59 7.67 1.22
CA ALA A 15 -1.43 7.31 0.07
C ALA A 15 -2.64 6.45 0.49
N LEU A 16 -2.43 5.50 1.40
CA LEU A 16 -3.52 4.70 1.97
C LEU A 16 -4.42 5.56 2.86
N GLY A 17 -3.87 6.41 3.73
CA GLY A 17 -4.66 7.30 4.60
C GLY A 17 -5.66 8.16 3.83
N THR A 18 -5.27 8.69 2.67
CA THR A 18 -6.16 9.52 1.83
C THR A 18 -7.06 8.72 0.87
N GLY A 19 -6.86 7.40 0.74
CA GLY A 19 -7.57 6.57 -0.26
C GLY A 19 -7.17 6.90 -1.70
N ALA A 20 -5.93 7.34 -1.90
CA ALA A 20 -5.46 7.87 -3.19
C ALA A 20 -4.82 6.78 -4.08
N THR A 21 -4.39 7.22 -5.26
CA THR A 21 -3.60 6.42 -6.19
C THR A 21 -2.18 6.24 -5.65
N ILE A 22 -1.63 5.04 -5.74
CA ILE A 22 -0.28 4.69 -5.33
C ILE A 22 0.63 4.72 -6.56
N GLU A 23 1.76 5.41 -6.47
CA GLU A 23 2.83 5.32 -7.48
C GLU A 23 3.74 4.14 -7.15
N VAL A 24 3.96 3.28 -8.15
CA VAL A 24 4.83 2.11 -8.05
C VAL A 24 5.96 2.28 -9.04
N GLU A 25 7.19 2.11 -8.57
CA GLU A 25 8.39 2.08 -9.37
C GLU A 25 8.84 0.63 -9.54
N ASN A 26 8.97 0.17 -10.78
CA ASN A 26 9.68 -1.07 -11.09
C ASN A 26 11.16 -0.72 -11.28
N VAL A 27 11.96 -1.00 -10.25
CA VAL A 27 13.36 -0.58 -10.17
C VAL A 27 14.26 -1.41 -11.08
N THR A 28 13.84 -2.63 -11.42
CA THR A 28 14.56 -3.51 -12.35
C THR A 28 14.45 -3.01 -13.79
N ARG A 29 13.35 -2.34 -14.14
CA ARG A 29 13.03 -1.92 -15.52
C ARG A 29 13.01 -0.41 -15.73
N ASP A 30 13.30 0.35 -14.68
CA ASP A 30 13.23 1.82 -14.68
C ASP A 30 11.90 2.35 -15.25
N THR A 31 10.79 1.80 -14.75
CA THR A 31 9.44 2.22 -15.17
C THR A 31 8.59 2.58 -13.96
N ARG A 32 7.67 3.53 -14.14
CA ARG A 32 6.73 3.96 -13.10
C ARG A 32 5.31 3.84 -13.60
N PHE A 33 4.42 3.40 -12.72
CA PHE A 33 3.00 3.27 -13.04
C PHE A 33 2.16 3.53 -11.79
N ARG A 34 0.88 3.80 -12.02
CA ARG A 34 -0.07 4.18 -10.97
C ARG A 34 -1.09 3.08 -10.77
N VAL A 35 -1.34 2.72 -9.51
CA VAL A 35 -2.33 1.72 -9.12
C VAL A 35 -3.31 2.29 -8.11
N ARG A 36 -4.51 1.73 -8.06
CA ARG A 36 -5.48 2.01 -7.00
C ARG A 36 -5.50 0.86 -6.01
N ALA A 37 -5.60 1.17 -4.72
CA ALA A 37 -5.87 0.20 -3.68
C ALA A 37 -7.35 0.35 -3.27
N PRO A 38 -8.28 -0.48 -3.78
CA PRO A 38 -9.71 -0.38 -3.50
C PRO A 38 -10.03 -0.97 -2.12
N LEU A 39 -9.45 -0.38 -1.08
CA LEU A 39 -9.66 -0.77 0.31
C LEU A 39 -10.75 0.09 0.92
N SER A 40 -11.67 -0.53 1.66
CA SER A 40 -12.58 0.16 2.56
C SER A 40 -11.80 0.94 3.64
N GLU A 41 -12.48 1.82 4.37
CA GLU A 41 -11.88 2.54 5.51
C GLU A 41 -11.29 1.58 6.55
N ARG A 42 -12.07 0.58 6.96
CA ARG A 42 -11.62 -0.47 7.88
C ARG A 42 -10.39 -1.22 7.36
N GLU A 43 -10.36 -1.62 6.10
CA GLU A 43 -9.21 -2.36 5.55
C GLU A 43 -7.95 -1.49 5.51
N ARG A 44 -8.09 -0.18 5.27
CA ARG A 44 -6.96 0.76 5.36
C ARG A 44 -6.41 0.83 6.78
N GLU A 45 -7.26 0.97 7.79
CA GLU A 45 -6.83 0.97 9.19
C GLU A 45 -6.08 -0.31 9.55
N VAL A 46 -6.61 -1.47 9.13
CA VAL A 46 -5.99 -2.78 9.37
C VAL A 46 -4.60 -2.88 8.74
N VAL A 47 -4.44 -2.42 7.49
CA VAL A 47 -3.13 -2.40 6.82
C VAL A 47 -2.16 -1.44 7.52
N LEU A 48 -2.65 -0.26 7.94
CA LEU A 48 -1.84 0.77 8.59
C LEU A 48 -1.36 0.38 10.00
N ALA A 49 -2.15 -0.44 10.70
CA ALA A 49 -1.78 -1.08 11.98
C ALA A 49 -0.79 -2.25 11.79
N GLY A 50 -0.55 -2.70 10.56
CA GLY A 50 0.32 -3.84 10.26
C GLY A 50 -0.37 -5.21 10.34
N GLY A 51 -1.70 -5.23 10.41
CA GLY A 51 -2.51 -6.46 10.38
C GLY A 51 -3.69 -6.41 11.36
N ILE A 52 -4.60 -7.37 11.21
CA ILE A 52 -5.86 -7.39 11.97
C ILE A 52 -5.63 -7.53 13.48
N THR A 53 -4.65 -8.34 13.89
CA THR A 53 -4.31 -8.53 15.31
C THR A 53 -3.80 -7.26 15.94
N ALA A 54 -2.95 -6.51 15.24
CA ALA A 54 -2.44 -5.23 15.70
C ALA A 54 -3.57 -4.20 15.78
N TRP A 55 -4.43 -4.12 14.75
CA TRP A 55 -5.59 -3.24 14.74
C TRP A 55 -6.53 -3.50 15.94
N VAL A 56 -6.84 -4.77 16.24
CA VAL A 56 -7.68 -5.13 17.40
C VAL A 56 -7.05 -4.68 18.72
N ALA A 57 -5.73 -4.76 18.87
CA ALA A 57 -5.02 -4.30 20.06
C ALA A 57 -4.99 -2.76 20.21
N GLU A 58 -5.17 -2.01 19.12
CA GLU A 58 -5.20 -0.54 19.13
C GLU A 58 -6.60 0.03 19.41
N VAL A 59 -7.66 -0.67 18.99
CA VAL A 59 -9.06 -0.18 19.10
C VAL A 59 -9.85 -0.74 20.30
N GLY A 60 -9.33 -1.76 20.98
CA GLY A 60 -9.91 -2.37 22.19
C GLY A 60 -9.45 -1.68 23.46
#